data_AF-A0A2Z6IEQ4-F1
#
_entry.id   AF-A0A2Z6IEQ4-F1
#
_cell.length_a   1.000
_cell.length_b   1.000
_cell.length_c   1.000
_cell.angle_alpha   90.00
_cell.angle_beta   90.00
_cell.angle_gamma   90.00
#
_symmetry.space_group_name_H-M   'P 1'
#
loop_
_entity.id
_entity.type
_entity.pdbx_description
1 polymer ?
#
loop_
_entity_poly.entity_id
_entity_poly.type
_entity_poly.pdbx_seq_one_letter_code
_entity_poly.pdbx_strand_id
1 'polypeptide(L)'
;MIWTPHVTVATVAEENGRFLLVEEVVDGRRCFNQPAGHWDPGETLLEAVVRETLEETGHFFRPEYLTGIYHWEYPAKNLTYLRFAFGGQLGTRDSSRALDAGIIGPVWLTPEEIVAREGEMRSAMVQRCMADYRAGQRYPLELLHMV
;
A
#
# COMPACT_ATOMS: atom_id res chain seq x y z
N MET A 1 -7.73 -20.88 19.99
CA MET A 1 -7.28 -20.13 18.81
C MET A 1 -7.24 -18.67 19.22
N ILE A 2 -6.10 -18.01 19.11
CA ILE A 2 -5.97 -16.59 19.49
C ILE A 2 -6.35 -15.80 18.24
N TRP A 3 -7.37 -14.94 18.35
CA TRP A 3 -7.73 -14.02 17.28
C TRP A 3 -6.75 -12.85 17.27
N THR A 4 -6.26 -12.50 16.08
CA THR A 4 -5.33 -11.39 15.85
C THR A 4 -5.58 -10.79 14.46
N PRO A 5 -5.60 -9.45 14.32
CA PRO A 5 -5.67 -8.83 13.00
C PRO A 5 -4.32 -8.99 12.26
N HIS A 6 -4.39 -9.06 10.93
CA HIS A 6 -3.23 -8.96 10.06
C HIS A 6 -2.83 -7.48 9.92
N VAL A 7 -1.63 -7.14 10.35
CA VAL A 7 -1.09 -5.79 10.19
C VAL A 7 -0.42 -5.68 8.83
N THR A 8 -0.78 -4.65 8.07
CA THR A 8 -0.21 -4.38 6.75
C THR A 8 0.20 -2.92 6.64
N VAL A 9 1.12 -2.64 5.74
CA VAL A 9 1.55 -1.28 5.38
C VAL A 9 1.23 -1.01 3.92
N ALA A 10 1.08 0.26 3.54
CA ALA A 10 0.82 0.62 2.15
C ALA A 10 1.40 1.99 1.80
N THR A 11 1.90 2.13 0.57
CA THR A 11 2.40 3.40 0.04
C THR A 11 1.35 4.11 -0.78
N VAL A 12 1.08 5.37 -0.43
CA VAL A 12 0.25 6.29 -1.20
C VAL A 12 1.14 7.39 -1.75
N ALA A 13 1.55 7.23 -3.01
CA ALA A 13 2.39 8.17 -3.71
C ALA A 13 1.72 8.65 -5.00
N GLU A 14 1.90 9.93 -5.32
CA GLU A 14 1.30 10.58 -6.46
C GLU A 14 2.32 11.45 -7.19
N GLU A 15 2.33 11.36 -8.52
CA GLU A 15 3.13 12.19 -9.41
C GLU A 15 2.28 12.64 -10.60
N ASN A 16 2.25 13.95 -10.86
CA ASN A 16 1.55 14.55 -12.01
C ASN A 16 0.08 14.12 -12.15
N GLY A 17 -0.63 14.03 -11.02
CA GLY A 17 -2.03 13.64 -10.92
C GLY A 17 -2.28 12.13 -11.03
N ARG A 18 -1.22 11.29 -11.01
CA ARG A 18 -1.32 9.83 -11.10
C ARG A 18 -0.79 9.18 -9.84
N PHE A 19 -1.48 8.15 -9.36
CA PHE A 19 -1.09 7.38 -8.19
C PHE A 19 -0.29 6.15 -8.60
N LEU A 20 0.79 5.88 -7.87
CA LEU A 20 1.53 4.64 -7.98
C LEU A 20 0.72 3.49 -7.38
N LEU A 21 0.45 2.49 -8.20
CA LEU A 21 -0.13 1.21 -7.81
C LEU A 21 0.76 0.08 -8.35
N VAL A 22 0.48 -1.14 -7.91
CA VAL A 22 1.00 -2.36 -8.49
C VAL A 22 -0.14 -3.13 -9.13
N GLU A 23 0.15 -3.73 -10.26
CA GLU A 23 -0.68 -4.77 -10.85
C GLU A 23 -0.16 -6.12 -10.37
N GLU A 24 -1.03 -6.91 -9.73
CA GLU A 24 -0.66 -8.17 -9.09
C GLU A 24 -1.65 -9.30 -9.46
N VAL A 25 -1.18 -10.54 -9.39
CA VAL A 25 -2.01 -11.74 -9.53
C VAL A 25 -2.13 -12.41 -8.18
N VAL A 26 -3.36 -12.47 -7.67
CA VAL A 26 -3.62 -13.16 -6.40
C VAL A 26 -4.87 -14.02 -6.49
N ASP A 27 -4.77 -15.24 -5.96
CA ASP A 27 -5.80 -16.27 -6.07
C ASP A 27 -6.23 -16.49 -7.54
N GLY A 28 -5.29 -16.33 -8.48
CA GLY A 28 -5.52 -16.46 -9.92
C GLY A 28 -6.21 -15.26 -10.59
N ARG A 29 -6.49 -14.18 -9.85
CA ARG A 29 -7.13 -12.96 -10.36
C ARG A 29 -6.13 -11.81 -10.46
N ARG A 30 -6.11 -11.12 -11.60
CA ARG A 30 -5.44 -9.81 -11.73
C ARG A 30 -6.18 -8.74 -10.95
N CYS A 31 -5.46 -7.97 -10.15
CA CYS A 31 -5.99 -6.82 -9.44
C CYS A 31 -4.96 -5.72 -9.25
N PHE A 32 -5.42 -4.54 -8.88
CA PHE A 32 -4.58 -3.38 -8.57
C PHE A 32 -4.60 -3.05 -7.07
N ASN A 33 -3.44 -2.69 -6.53
CA ASN A 33 -3.27 -2.32 -5.13
C ASN A 33 -2.23 -1.20 -4.99
N GLN A 34 -2.21 -0.50 -3.85
CA GLN A 34 -0.98 0.22 -3.49
C GLN A 34 0.17 -0.79 -3.32
N PRO A 35 1.43 -0.35 -3.49
CA PRO A 35 2.56 -1.12 -3.00
C PRO A 35 2.35 -1.38 -1.50
N ALA A 36 2.16 -2.64 -1.11
CA ALA A 36 1.64 -2.98 0.20
C ALA A 36 1.77 -4.46 0.55
N GLY A 37 2.23 -4.74 1.78
CA GLY A 37 2.28 -6.10 2.30
C GLY A 37 2.22 -6.16 3.82
N HIS A 38 2.60 -7.31 4.36
CA HIS A 38 2.48 -7.59 5.79
C HIS A 38 3.62 -6.96 6.57
N TRP A 39 3.35 -6.62 7.83
CA TRP A 39 4.40 -6.23 8.76
C TRP A 39 5.12 -7.48 9.28
N ASP A 40 6.42 -7.57 9.04
CA ASP A 40 7.22 -8.73 9.44
C ASP A 40 7.85 -8.57 10.84
N PRO A 41 8.16 -9.69 11.53
CA PRO A 41 8.85 -9.63 12.81
C PRO A 41 10.25 -9.04 12.69
N GLY A 42 10.58 -8.10 13.58
CA GLY A 42 11.92 -7.53 13.71
C GLY A 42 12.17 -6.25 12.91
N GLU A 43 11.17 -5.77 12.16
CA GLU A 43 11.19 -4.46 11.50
C GLU A 43 10.17 -3.50 12.13
N THR A 44 10.35 -2.21 11.88
CA THR A 44 9.35 -1.17 12.18
C THR A 44 8.30 -1.08 11.07
N LEU A 45 7.15 -0.46 11.32
CA LEU A 45 6.18 -0.15 10.26
C LEU A 45 6.75 0.76 9.16
N LEU A 46 7.71 1.62 9.50
CA LEU A 46 8.39 2.50 8.54
C LEU A 46 9.35 1.71 7.66
N GLU A 47 10.09 0.77 8.24
CA GLU A 47 10.97 -0.15 7.49
C GLU A 47 10.14 -1.04 6.57
N ALA A 48 9.03 -1.58 7.07
CA ALA A 48 8.10 -2.40 6.30
C ALA A 48 7.60 -1.67 5.05
N VAL A 49 7.11 -0.42 5.18
CA VAL A 49 6.56 0.28 4.00
C VAL A 49 7.65 0.63 2.97
N VAL A 50 8.87 0.90 3.42
CA VAL A 50 10.02 1.12 2.53
C VAL A 50 10.40 -0.17 1.80
N ARG A 51 10.45 -1.29 2.51
CA ARG A 51 10.74 -2.62 1.97
C ARG A 51 9.69 -3.02 0.92
N GLU A 52 8.42 -3.01 1.30
CA GLU A 52 7.29 -3.39 0.42
C GLU A 52 7.25 -2.54 -0.87
N THR A 53 7.49 -1.22 -0.75
CA THR A 53 7.53 -0.37 -1.95
C THR A 53 8.67 -0.76 -2.89
N LEU A 54 9.84 -1.06 -2.34
CA LEU A 54 11.00 -1.45 -3.12
C LEU A 54 10.83 -2.82 -3.77
N GLU A 55 10.31 -3.80 -3.03
CA GLU A 55 10.07 -5.18 -3.47
C GLU A 55 9.02 -5.26 -4.59
N GLU A 56 7.93 -4.49 -4.48
CA GLU A 56 6.83 -4.57 -5.45
C GLU A 56 6.96 -3.59 -6.63
N THR A 57 7.76 -2.53 -6.53
CA THR A 57 7.85 -1.50 -7.59
C THR A 57 9.26 -1.24 -8.13
N GLY A 58 10.28 -1.59 -7.34
CA GLY A 58 11.66 -1.19 -7.56
C GLY A 58 11.93 0.28 -7.20
N HIS A 59 10.95 1.06 -6.73
CA HIS A 59 11.18 2.43 -6.27
C HIS A 59 11.66 2.45 -4.82
N PHE A 60 12.67 3.28 -4.54
CA PHE A 60 12.94 3.67 -3.16
C PHE A 60 11.81 4.54 -2.63
N PHE A 61 11.54 4.47 -1.33
CA PHE A 61 10.51 5.26 -0.68
C PHE A 61 11.05 5.88 0.61
N ARG A 62 10.65 7.13 0.87
CA ARG A 62 10.88 7.80 2.15
C ARG A 62 9.51 8.23 2.71
N PRO A 63 8.95 7.49 3.69
CA PRO A 63 7.70 7.90 4.32
C PRO A 63 7.90 9.23 5.07
N GLU A 64 6.91 10.11 4.97
CA GLU A 64 6.94 11.43 5.63
C GLU A 64 5.77 11.62 6.59
N TYR A 65 4.67 10.90 6.37
CA TYR A 65 3.46 11.00 7.18
C TYR A 65 2.59 9.76 7.00
N LEU A 66 1.72 9.52 7.96
CA LEU A 66 0.58 8.62 7.81
C LEU A 66 -0.55 9.36 7.07
N THR A 67 -1.22 8.70 6.12
CA THR A 67 -2.48 9.18 5.55
C THR A 67 -3.69 8.68 6.35
N GLY A 68 -3.56 7.51 6.96
CA GLY A 68 -4.60 6.92 7.81
C GLY A 68 -4.27 5.49 8.24
N ILE A 69 -5.07 4.99 9.18
CA ILE A 69 -5.06 3.59 9.63
C ILE A 69 -6.45 3.00 9.35
N TYR A 70 -6.50 1.90 8.61
CA TYR A 70 -7.73 1.35 8.06
C TYR A 70 -8.01 -0.03 8.63
N HIS A 71 -9.17 -0.17 9.25
CA HIS A 71 -9.75 -1.46 9.59
C HIS A 71 -10.54 -1.97 8.39
N TRP A 72 -10.20 -3.15 7.90
CA TRP A 72 -10.94 -3.82 6.84
C TRP A 72 -11.16 -5.29 7.17
N GLU A 73 -12.41 -5.72 7.11
CA GLU A 73 -12.78 -7.11 7.22
C GLU A 73 -12.82 -7.73 5.82
N TYR A 74 -12.30 -8.94 5.70
CA TYR A 74 -12.44 -9.78 4.53
C TYR A 74 -13.34 -10.98 4.87
N PRO A 75 -14.69 -10.82 4.79
CA PRO A 75 -15.63 -11.85 5.27
C PRO A 75 -15.44 -13.20 4.59
N ALA A 76 -15.13 -13.21 3.29
CA ALA A 76 -14.94 -14.44 2.53
C ALA A 76 -13.78 -15.32 3.05
N LYS A 77 -12.78 -14.73 3.72
CA LYS A 77 -11.66 -15.45 4.32
C LYS A 77 -11.68 -15.44 5.86
N ASN A 78 -12.69 -14.81 6.48
CA ASN A 78 -12.76 -14.57 7.92
C ASN A 78 -11.47 -13.94 8.49
N LEU A 79 -10.91 -12.97 7.75
CA LEU A 79 -9.69 -12.24 8.12
C LEU A 79 -10.01 -10.79 8.43
N THR A 80 -9.27 -10.21 9.38
CA THR A 80 -9.31 -8.79 9.70
C THR A 80 -7.95 -8.18 9.42
N TYR A 81 -7.93 -7.05 8.72
CA TYR A 81 -6.73 -6.29 8.41
C TYR A 81 -6.73 -4.94 9.13
N LEU A 82 -5.55 -4.55 9.61
CA LEU A 82 -5.24 -3.20 10.04
C LEU A 82 -4.12 -2.65 9.14
N ARG A 83 -4.48 -1.78 8.19
CA ARG A 83 -3.55 -1.19 7.23
C ARG A 83 -3.07 0.18 7.68
N PHE A 84 -1.77 0.36 7.77
CA PHE A 84 -1.12 1.67 7.95
C PHE A 84 -0.72 2.20 6.57
N ALA A 85 -1.37 3.27 6.11
CA ALA A 85 -1.03 3.87 4.84
C ALA A 85 -0.12 5.09 5.04
N PHE A 86 0.97 5.15 4.30
CA PHE A 86 1.99 6.18 4.39
C PHE A 86 2.06 6.94 3.07
N GLY A 87 2.22 8.26 3.16
CA GLY A 87 2.64 9.06 2.02
C GLY A 87 4.02 9.67 2.30
N GLY A 88 4.65 10.12 1.23
CA GLY A 88 6.02 10.62 1.27
C GLY A 88 6.61 10.73 -0.12
N GLN A 89 7.93 10.63 -0.21
CA GLN A 89 8.66 10.83 -1.45
C GLN A 89 9.09 9.50 -2.05
N LEU A 90 8.78 9.31 -3.33
CA LEU A 90 9.39 8.26 -4.14
C LEU A 90 10.76 8.70 -4.62
N GLY A 91 11.70 7.77 -4.55
CA GLY A 91 13.03 7.90 -5.10
C GLY A 91 13.13 7.27 -6.50
N THR A 92 14.37 7.17 -6.97
CA THR A 92 14.67 6.52 -8.24
C THR A 92 14.20 5.08 -8.27
N ARG A 93 13.76 4.61 -9.43
CA ARG A 93 13.45 3.20 -9.65
C ARG A 93 14.70 2.43 -10.04
N ASP A 94 14.98 1.33 -9.36
CA ASP A 94 15.96 0.35 -9.76
C ASP A 94 15.27 -0.74 -10.61
N SER A 95 15.25 -0.53 -11.93
CA SER A 95 14.62 -1.46 -12.87
C SER A 95 15.39 -2.78 -13.05
N SER A 96 16.56 -2.94 -12.43
CA SER A 96 17.34 -4.18 -12.48
C SER A 96 16.90 -5.20 -11.42
N ARG A 97 16.13 -4.76 -10.42
CA ARG A 97 15.59 -5.63 -9.38
C ARG A 97 14.47 -6.50 -9.92
N ALA A 98 14.52 -7.77 -9.55
CA ALA A 98 13.36 -8.63 -9.64
C ALA A 98 12.30 -8.14 -8.66
N LEU A 99 11.06 -8.07 -9.12
CA LEU A 99 9.91 -7.78 -8.28
C LEU A 99 9.41 -9.07 -7.63
N ASP A 100 8.64 -8.91 -6.57
CA ASP A 100 8.06 -10.02 -5.83
C ASP A 100 7.19 -10.94 -6.67
N ALA A 101 7.13 -12.21 -6.25
CA ALA A 101 6.35 -13.22 -6.95
C ALA A 101 4.87 -12.85 -6.97
N GLY A 102 4.28 -12.82 -8.17
CA GLY A 102 2.89 -12.41 -8.37
C GLY A 102 2.71 -10.95 -8.76
N ILE A 103 3.74 -10.12 -8.63
CA ILE A 103 3.74 -8.76 -9.15
C ILE A 103 3.98 -8.77 -10.66
N ILE A 104 3.07 -8.13 -11.41
CA ILE A 104 3.24 -7.85 -12.84
C ILE A 104 4.09 -6.60 -13.03
N GLY A 105 3.84 -5.57 -12.22
CA GLY A 105 4.69 -4.38 -12.16
C GLY A 105 3.97 -3.13 -11.66
N PRO A 106 4.73 -2.02 -11.50
CA PRO A 106 4.16 -0.74 -11.10
C PRO A 106 3.37 -0.11 -12.25
N VAL A 107 2.24 0.51 -11.91
CA VAL A 107 1.36 1.24 -12.84
C VAL A 107 0.98 2.59 -12.25
N TRP A 108 0.76 3.58 -13.11
CA TRP A 108 0.42 4.95 -12.72
C TRP A 108 -0.97 5.32 -13.24
N LEU A 109 -1.96 5.33 -12.34
CA LEU A 109 -3.36 5.56 -12.69
C LEU A 109 -3.87 6.90 -12.15
N THR A 110 -4.70 7.60 -12.93
CA THR A 110 -5.43 8.77 -12.41
C THR A 110 -6.52 8.35 -11.42
N PRO A 111 -7.03 9.27 -10.58
CA PRO A 111 -8.17 8.97 -9.71
C PRO A 111 -9.40 8.45 -10.47
N GLU A 112 -9.68 9.00 -11.64
CA GLU A 112 -10.80 8.60 -12.50
C GLU A 112 -10.59 7.17 -13.02
N GLU A 113 -9.36 6.84 -13.41
CA GLU A 113 -8.95 5.50 -13.83
C GLU A 113 -9.07 4.46 -12.70
N ILE A 114 -8.82 4.86 -11.45
CA ILE A 114 -8.95 4.00 -10.27
C ILE A 114 -10.43 3.76 -9.94
N VAL A 115 -11.25 4.82 -9.95
CA VAL A 115 -12.70 4.71 -9.70
C VAL A 115 -13.38 3.87 -10.79
N ALA A 116 -13.02 4.07 -12.06
CA ALA A 116 -13.57 3.30 -13.17
C ALA A 116 -13.24 1.80 -13.10
N ARG A 117 -12.16 1.44 -12.39
CA ARG A 117 -11.68 0.06 -12.21
C ARG A 117 -11.94 -0.49 -10.80
N GLU A 118 -12.95 0.02 -10.09
CA GLU A 118 -13.29 -0.37 -8.72
C GLU A 118 -13.34 -1.91 -8.53
N GLY A 119 -13.98 -2.64 -9.45
CA GLY A 119 -14.10 -4.11 -9.39
C GLY A 119 -12.77 -4.87 -9.59
N GLU A 120 -11.75 -4.20 -10.13
CA GLU A 120 -10.40 -4.73 -10.35
C GLU A 120 -9.46 -4.37 -9.18
N MET A 121 -9.90 -3.53 -8.23
CA MET A 121 -9.09 -3.21 -7.06
C MET A 121 -8.98 -4.42 -6.12
N ARG A 122 -7.84 -4.50 -5.43
CA ARG A 122 -7.55 -5.56 -4.46
C ARG A 122 -8.52 -5.55 -3.29
N SER A 123 -8.89 -4.35 -2.83
CA SER A 123 -9.88 -4.12 -1.79
C SER A 123 -10.43 -2.69 -1.87
N ALA A 124 -11.49 -2.41 -1.13
CA ALA A 124 -12.02 -1.05 -0.99
C ALA A 124 -11.02 -0.08 -0.33
N MET A 125 -10.00 -0.59 0.38
CA MET A 125 -8.96 0.25 0.98
C MET A 125 -8.18 1.03 -0.07
N VAL A 126 -8.04 0.51 -1.31
CA VAL A 126 -7.25 1.16 -2.36
C VAL A 126 -7.80 2.55 -2.69
N GLN A 127 -9.11 2.62 -2.92
CA GLN A 127 -9.80 3.88 -3.19
C GLN A 127 -9.88 4.77 -1.95
N ARG A 128 -10.09 4.18 -0.77
CA ARG A 128 -10.20 4.95 0.47
C ARG A 128 -8.88 5.65 0.83
N CYS A 129 -7.75 4.95 0.73
CA CYS A 129 -6.42 5.52 0.97
C CYS A 129 -6.15 6.70 0.03
N MET A 130 -6.47 6.54 -1.26
CA MET A 130 -6.36 7.61 -2.25
C MET A 130 -7.24 8.81 -1.92
N ALA A 131 -8.50 8.58 -1.53
CA ALA A 131 -9.44 9.64 -1.19
C ALA A 131 -8.95 10.47 0.01
N ASP A 132 -8.49 9.82 1.08
CA ASP A 132 -7.95 10.50 2.26
C ASP A 132 -6.65 11.26 1.93
N TYR A 133 -5.78 10.68 1.11
CA TYR A 133 -4.60 11.38 0.60
C TYR A 133 -4.98 12.68 -0.13
N ARG A 134 -5.96 12.62 -1.04
CA ARG A 134 -6.45 13.77 -1.81
C ARG A 134 -7.18 14.80 -0.95
N ALA A 135 -7.78 14.38 0.15
CA ALA A 135 -8.38 15.27 1.15
C ALA A 135 -7.32 15.99 2.02
N GLY A 136 -6.03 15.76 1.76
CA GLY A 136 -4.94 16.42 2.50
C GLY A 136 -4.67 15.81 3.87
N GLN A 137 -5.12 14.58 4.13
CA GLN A 137 -4.87 13.90 5.41
C GLN A 137 -3.38 13.59 5.55
N ARG A 138 -2.73 14.20 6.55
CA ARG A 138 -1.29 14.10 6.83
C ARG A 138 -1.10 14.07 8.34
N TYR A 139 -0.74 12.91 8.89
CA TYR A 139 -0.52 12.71 10.31
C TYR A 139 0.97 12.47 10.60
N PRO A 140 1.50 13.03 11.71
CA PRO A 140 2.92 12.92 12.05
C PRO A 140 3.34 11.45 12.26
N LEU A 141 4.52 11.08 11.77
CA LEU A 141 5.09 9.74 11.99
C LEU A 141 5.42 9.51 13.46
N GLU A 142 5.58 10.58 14.23
CA GLU A 142 5.81 10.58 15.68
C GLU A 142 4.66 9.95 16.48
N LEU A 143 3.51 9.67 15.85
CA LEU A 143 2.45 8.85 16.44
C LEU A 143 2.86 7.38 16.61
N LEU A 144 3.87 6.92 15.86
CA LEU A 144 4.40 5.56 15.92
C LEU A 144 5.57 5.54 16.92
N HIS A 145 5.32 5.02 18.12
CA HIS A 145 6.34 4.84 19.15
C HIS A 145 6.84 3.40 19.19
N MET A 146 8.16 3.22 19.19
CA MET A 146 8.79 1.95 19.59
C MET A 146 9.21 2.08 21.05
N VAL A 147 8.73 1.16 21.87
CA VAL A 147 9.03 1.10 23.31
C VAL A 147 9.45 -0.30 23.71
#